data_AF-A0A9E3N9N8-F1
#
_entry.id   AF-A0A9E3N9N8-F1
#
_cell.length_a   1.000
_cell.length_b   1.000
_cell.length_c   1.000
_cell.angle_alpha   90.00
_cell.angle_beta   90.00
_cell.angle_gamma   90.00
#
_symmetry.space_group_name_H-M   'P 1'
#
loop_
_entity.id
_entity.type
_entity.pdbx_description
1 polymer ?
#
loop_
_entity_poly.entity_id
_entity_poly.type
_entity_poly.pdbx_seq_one_letter_code
_entity_poly.pdbx_strand_id
1 'polypeptide(L)'
;MSRAGRLLGASLLAIFCAAPSAAGPIDNVLAQPVLMVEPGKDTGTEFALKRNGEVTSARVLPGRVVMLDADVTTGGQVTILRKGDVLALFRITQGQIFCATRAASPKDFVAKIPCLFDSDGDGKFDSTMRVGIVQGAGMYRSAVIVRDDPKAVTPVSATPVDAADYPLFTPVRIVFTGGGSDNASFVVMLGDRTTINGTQVRGKGSFPFDVEVLGARLTILGYEKGVTRLRIARPVPGQPFLLSNGLM
;
A
#
# COMPACT_ATOMS: atom_id res chain seq x y z
N MET A 1 46.41 -41.19 38.95
CA MET A 1 46.05 -41.22 37.51
C MET A 1 44.60 -40.79 37.40
N SER A 2 44.34 -39.49 37.26
CA SER A 2 43.95 -38.81 36.01
C SER A 2 42.62 -39.29 35.41
N ARG A 3 41.58 -38.46 35.56
CA ARG A 3 40.65 -37.92 34.52
C ARG A 3 39.48 -37.23 35.23
N ALA A 4 39.39 -35.89 35.16
CA ALA A 4 38.54 -35.14 34.21
C ALA A 4 37.05 -35.46 34.44
N GLY A 5 36.16 -34.56 34.87
CA GLY A 5 36.05 -33.12 34.61
C GLY A 5 34.71 -32.90 33.91
N ARG A 6 33.80 -32.11 34.51
CA ARG A 6 32.71 -31.38 33.85
C ARG A 6 31.97 -30.51 34.88
N LEU A 7 32.48 -29.30 35.06
CA LEU A 7 31.70 -28.15 35.52
C LEU A 7 30.76 -27.75 34.38
N LEU A 8 29.47 -27.95 34.54
CA LEU A 8 28.46 -27.34 33.68
C LEU A 8 28.32 -25.89 34.12
N GLY A 9 28.91 -24.98 33.32
CA GLY A 9 28.73 -23.56 33.46
C GLY A 9 27.29 -23.17 33.18
N ALA A 10 26.64 -22.53 34.14
CA ALA A 10 25.40 -21.80 33.90
C ALA A 10 25.73 -20.58 33.04
N SER A 11 25.48 -20.68 31.74
CA SER A 11 25.45 -19.51 30.86
C SER A 11 24.21 -18.69 31.21
N LEU A 12 24.40 -17.65 32.04
CA LEU A 12 23.48 -16.52 32.09
C LEU A 12 23.46 -15.87 30.71
N LEU A 13 22.44 -16.19 29.90
CA LEU A 13 22.05 -15.33 28.79
C LEU A 13 21.51 -14.05 29.41
N ALA A 14 22.35 -13.03 29.49
CA ALA A 14 21.89 -11.66 29.68
C ALA A 14 21.10 -11.26 28.43
N ILE A 15 19.78 -11.38 28.52
CA ILE A 15 18.87 -10.73 27.57
C ILE A 15 19.05 -9.23 27.82
N PHE A 16 19.80 -8.56 26.95
CA PHE A 16 19.78 -7.11 26.87
C PHE A 16 18.36 -6.68 26.47
N CYS A 17 17.52 -6.40 27.46
CA CYS A 17 16.40 -5.49 27.27
C CYS A 17 17.01 -4.11 27.00
N ALA A 18 17.32 -3.84 25.72
CA ALA A 18 17.45 -2.47 25.28
C ALA A 18 16.07 -1.83 25.48
N ALA A 19 15.97 -0.91 26.44
CA ALA A 19 14.82 -0.02 26.49
C ALA A 19 14.70 0.66 25.12
N PRO A 20 13.50 0.77 24.53
CA PRO A 20 13.34 1.57 23.33
C PRO A 20 13.78 2.99 23.67
N SER A 21 14.84 3.44 23.00
CA SER A 21 15.31 4.82 23.12
C SER A 21 14.14 5.71 22.71
N ALA A 22 13.79 6.67 23.58
CA ALA A 22 12.86 7.74 23.26
C ALA A 22 13.13 8.23 21.83
N ALA A 23 12.15 8.07 20.95
CA ALA A 23 12.28 8.40 19.54
C ALA A 23 12.75 9.85 19.41
N GLY A 24 13.99 10.03 18.93
CA GLY A 24 14.52 11.35 18.60
C GLY A 24 13.68 12.03 17.50
N PRO A 25 13.88 13.33 17.25
CA PRO A 25 13.16 14.06 16.21
C PRO A 25 13.26 13.32 14.87
N ILE A 26 12.10 13.08 14.25
CA ILE A 26 11.99 12.35 12.99
C ILE A 26 12.11 13.36 11.84
N ASP A 27 13.34 13.59 11.36
CA ASP A 27 13.58 14.51 10.24
C ASP A 27 13.05 13.92 8.92
N ASN A 28 12.03 14.56 8.33
CA ASN A 28 11.51 14.36 6.96
C ASN A 28 11.62 12.92 6.41
N VAL A 29 11.08 11.94 7.16
CA VAL A 29 11.09 10.54 6.73
C VAL A 29 9.96 10.29 5.73
N LEU A 30 10.24 9.48 4.71
CA LEU A 30 9.22 9.01 3.78
C LEU A 30 8.36 7.93 4.46
N ALA A 31 7.07 8.20 4.60
CA ALA A 31 6.07 7.23 4.98
C ALA A 31 5.46 6.60 3.72
N GLN A 32 5.69 5.30 3.54
CA GLN A 32 5.19 4.55 2.39
C GLN A 32 4.03 3.67 2.84
N PRO A 33 2.85 3.76 2.21
CA PRO A 33 1.77 2.83 2.51
C PRO A 33 2.23 1.42 2.16
N VAL A 34 1.91 0.45 3.03
CA VAL A 34 2.04 -0.96 2.67
C VAL A 34 0.81 -1.32 1.89
N LEU A 35 0.97 -1.67 0.62
CA LEU A 35 -0.14 -1.98 -0.28
C LEU A 35 -0.03 -3.44 -0.74
N MET A 36 -1.18 -4.11 -0.80
CA MET A 36 -1.34 -5.48 -1.26
C MET A 36 -2.23 -5.48 -2.49
N VAL A 37 -1.78 -6.17 -3.53
CA VAL A 37 -2.67 -6.46 -4.66
C VAL A 37 -3.60 -7.60 -4.27
N GLU A 38 -4.90 -7.38 -4.40
CA GLU A 38 -5.87 -8.45 -4.43
C GLU A 38 -6.08 -8.89 -5.89
N PRO A 39 -5.80 -10.16 -6.21
CA PRO A 39 -6.00 -10.69 -7.55
C PRO A 39 -7.45 -10.57 -8.00
N GLY A 40 -7.65 -10.17 -9.25
CA GLY A 40 -8.96 -10.26 -9.90
C GLY A 40 -9.36 -11.70 -10.16
N LYS A 41 -10.67 -11.91 -10.31
CA LYS A 41 -11.26 -13.23 -10.54
C LYS A 41 -11.38 -13.57 -12.03
N ASP A 42 -10.83 -12.73 -12.89
CA ASP A 42 -11.14 -12.68 -14.32
C ASP A 42 -10.29 -13.65 -15.17
N THR A 43 -9.82 -14.75 -14.58
CA THR A 43 -8.99 -15.74 -15.29
C THR A 43 -9.82 -16.40 -16.38
N GLY A 44 -9.30 -16.41 -17.60
CA GLY A 44 -9.99 -16.93 -18.79
C GLY A 44 -11.00 -15.97 -19.41
N THR A 45 -11.29 -14.82 -18.78
CA THR A 45 -12.22 -13.82 -19.32
C THR A 45 -11.66 -13.21 -20.60
N GLU A 46 -12.49 -13.14 -21.63
CA GLU A 46 -12.20 -12.47 -22.89
C GLU A 46 -12.81 -11.06 -22.92
N PHE A 47 -12.06 -10.12 -23.49
CA PHE A 47 -12.49 -8.74 -23.69
C PHE A 47 -12.35 -8.35 -25.15
N ALA A 48 -13.30 -7.54 -25.63
CA ALA A 48 -13.23 -6.87 -26.91
C ALA A 48 -13.02 -5.37 -26.66
N LEU A 49 -11.79 -4.88 -26.83
CA LEU A 49 -11.41 -3.53 -26.45
C LEU A 49 -11.17 -2.62 -27.65
N LYS A 50 -11.80 -1.44 -27.59
CA LYS A 50 -11.40 -0.26 -28.36
C LYS A 50 -10.36 0.52 -27.57
N ARG A 51 -9.73 1.52 -28.22
CA ARG A 51 -8.82 2.46 -27.55
C ARG A 51 -9.48 3.05 -26.30
N ASN A 52 -8.71 3.12 -25.21
CA ASN A 52 -9.11 3.49 -23.86
C ASN A 52 -10.06 2.49 -23.17
N GLY A 53 -10.24 1.28 -23.72
CA GLY A 53 -10.95 0.20 -23.08
C GLY A 53 -10.23 -0.29 -21.84
N GLU A 54 -10.99 -0.53 -20.76
CA GLU A 54 -10.47 -1.01 -19.48
C GLU A 54 -10.46 -2.54 -19.46
N VAL A 55 -9.37 -3.12 -18.95
CA VAL A 55 -9.14 -4.58 -18.87
C VAL A 55 -9.28 -5.11 -17.43
N THR A 56 -9.31 -4.22 -16.43
CA THR A 56 -9.06 -4.45 -14.97
C THR A 56 -9.20 -5.89 -14.44
N SER A 57 -8.19 -6.33 -13.68
CA SER A 57 -8.16 -7.64 -13.00
C SER A 57 -7.43 -7.61 -11.66
N ALA A 58 -7.47 -6.49 -10.94
CA ALA A 58 -7.02 -6.40 -9.55
C ALA A 58 -7.49 -5.11 -8.87
N ARG A 59 -7.50 -5.14 -7.54
CA ARG A 59 -7.60 -3.95 -6.69
C ARG A 59 -6.45 -3.93 -5.70
N VAL A 60 -6.03 -2.73 -5.33
CA VAL A 60 -5.04 -2.51 -4.27
C VAL A 60 -5.79 -2.35 -2.96
N LEU A 61 -5.37 -3.08 -1.94
CA LEU A 61 -5.78 -2.90 -0.56
C LEU A 61 -4.60 -2.42 0.28
N PRO A 62 -4.82 -1.69 1.38
CA PRO A 62 -3.79 -1.55 2.40
C PRO A 62 -3.41 -2.94 2.94
N GLY A 63 -2.12 -3.20 3.14
CA GLY A 63 -1.63 -4.52 3.54
C GLY A 63 -1.96 -4.89 4.98
N ARG A 64 -2.26 -3.91 5.82
CA ARG A 64 -2.85 -4.11 7.14
C ARG A 64 -3.72 -2.91 7.49
N VAL A 65 -4.87 -3.19 8.07
CA VAL A 65 -5.83 -2.21 8.52
C VAL A 65 -6.24 -2.55 9.95
N VAL A 66 -6.43 -1.52 10.77
CA VAL A 66 -6.94 -1.65 12.14
C VAL A 66 -8.07 -0.64 12.36
N MET A 67 -8.99 -0.99 13.25
CA MET A 67 -10.06 -0.10 13.70
C MET A 67 -9.83 0.26 15.16
N LEU A 68 -9.93 1.54 15.48
CA LEU A 68 -9.72 2.03 16.85
C LEU A 68 -10.83 1.59 17.79
N ASP A 69 -10.44 1.09 18.97
CA ASP A 69 -11.39 0.62 20.00
C ASP A 69 -11.87 1.76 20.92
N ALA A 70 -11.16 2.89 20.91
CA ALA A 70 -11.46 4.09 21.69
C ALA A 70 -11.07 5.38 20.94
N ASP A 71 -11.54 6.53 21.44
CA ASP A 71 -11.14 7.84 20.97
C ASP A 71 -9.67 8.12 21.33
N VAL A 72 -8.95 8.80 20.45
CA VAL A 72 -7.58 9.24 20.68
C VAL A 72 -7.57 10.75 20.92
N THR A 73 -7.12 11.15 22.10
CA THR A 73 -7.03 12.55 22.53
C THR A 73 -5.60 12.94 22.87
N THR A 74 -5.19 14.16 22.53
CA THR A 74 -3.94 14.76 23.05
C THR A 74 -4.19 15.62 24.29
N GLY A 75 -3.13 15.98 25.03
CA GLY A 75 -3.07 16.74 26.29
C GLY A 75 -3.75 18.12 26.32
N GLY A 76 -5.04 18.12 26.04
CA GLY A 76 -5.99 19.24 25.96
C GLY A 76 -7.40 18.77 25.57
N GLN A 77 -7.69 17.47 25.69
CA GLN A 77 -8.97 16.81 25.33
C GLN A 77 -9.43 16.97 23.87
N VAL A 78 -8.56 17.42 22.96
CA VAL A 78 -8.88 17.46 21.54
C VAL A 78 -8.83 16.04 20.98
N THR A 79 -9.98 15.53 20.56
CA THR A 79 -10.10 14.26 19.83
C THR A 79 -9.50 14.39 18.45
N ILE A 80 -8.44 13.63 18.19
CA ILE A 80 -7.74 13.60 16.90
C ILE A 80 -8.32 12.50 16.01
N LEU A 81 -8.63 11.35 16.62
CA LEU A 81 -9.26 10.21 15.98
C LEU A 81 -10.35 9.67 16.90
N ARG A 82 -11.39 9.10 16.30
CA ARG A 82 -12.55 8.58 17.01
C ARG A 82 -12.52 7.06 17.05
N LYS A 83 -13.16 6.47 18.05
CA LYS A 83 -13.52 5.06 18.05
C LYS A 83 -14.20 4.70 16.73
N GLY A 84 -13.81 3.57 16.15
CA GLY A 84 -14.31 3.11 14.85
C GLY A 84 -13.60 3.73 13.64
N ASP A 85 -12.71 4.71 13.83
CA ASP A 85 -11.86 5.16 12.72
C ASP A 85 -10.92 4.04 12.29
N VAL A 86 -10.78 3.93 10.98
CA VAL A 86 -9.99 2.90 10.32
C VAL A 86 -8.65 3.47 9.89
N LEU A 87 -7.57 2.81 10.32
CA LEU A 87 -6.19 3.21 10.07
C LEU A 87 -5.48 2.17 9.20
N ALA A 88 -4.70 2.64 8.23
CA ALA A 88 -3.89 1.79 7.36
C ALA A 88 -2.42 1.82 7.77
N LEU A 89 -1.72 0.70 7.55
CA LEU A 89 -0.31 0.57 7.84
C LEU A 89 0.57 1.32 6.83
N PHE A 90 1.49 2.13 7.36
CA PHE A 90 2.58 2.76 6.63
C PHE A 90 3.92 2.33 7.24
N ARG A 91 4.93 2.21 6.39
CA ARG A 91 6.32 2.01 6.78
C ARG A 91 7.07 3.34 6.77
N ILE A 92 7.85 3.56 7.81
CA ILE A 92 8.79 4.66 7.94
C ILE A 92 10.18 4.06 8.23
N THR A 93 11.25 4.84 8.06
CA THR A 93 12.62 4.38 8.33
C THR A 93 12.80 3.77 9.72
N GLN A 94 12.08 4.29 10.71
CA GLN A 94 12.20 3.91 12.12
C GLN A 94 11.17 2.86 12.58
N GLY A 95 10.31 2.36 11.69
CA GLY A 95 9.29 1.38 12.05
C GLY A 95 8.00 1.48 11.25
N GLN A 96 6.89 1.28 11.94
CA GLN A 96 5.55 1.21 11.36
C GLN A 96 4.63 2.21 12.04
N ILE A 97 3.85 2.94 11.25
CA ILE A 97 2.82 3.86 11.75
C ILE A 97 1.46 3.45 11.16
N PHE A 98 0.38 3.79 11.86
CA PHE A 98 -0.99 3.56 11.40
C PHE A 98 -1.67 4.89 11.15
N CYS A 99 -2.01 5.15 9.90
CA CYS A 99 -2.46 6.45 9.45
C CYS A 99 -3.95 6.45 9.12
N ALA A 100 -4.62 7.54 9.44
CA ALA A 100 -6.03 7.73 9.09
C ALA A 100 -6.24 7.64 7.59
N THR A 101 -7.29 6.91 7.23
CA THR A 101 -7.57 6.54 5.84
C THR A 101 -8.52 7.50 5.14
N ARG A 102 -9.08 8.48 5.87
CA ARG A 102 -9.96 9.51 5.33
C ARG A 102 -9.15 10.45 4.45
N ALA A 103 -9.60 10.61 3.19
CA ALA A 103 -9.06 11.63 2.29
C ALA A 103 -9.17 13.01 2.97
N ALA A 104 -8.07 13.74 3.04
CA ALA A 104 -8.12 15.11 3.49
C ALA A 104 -8.94 15.97 2.52
N SER A 105 -9.36 17.13 3.00
CA SER A 105 -10.05 18.14 2.21
C SER A 105 -9.33 18.39 0.88
N PRO A 106 -10.04 18.42 -0.27
CA PRO A 106 -9.45 18.72 -1.59
C PRO A 106 -8.79 20.10 -1.69
N LYS A 107 -8.96 20.95 -0.68
CA LYS A 107 -8.47 22.34 -0.66
C LYS A 107 -7.01 22.45 -0.20
N ASP A 108 -6.42 21.39 0.36
CA ASP A 108 -5.04 21.41 0.86
C ASP A 108 -4.10 20.69 -0.11
N PHE A 109 -3.10 21.41 -0.64
CA PHE A 109 -2.05 20.84 -1.51
C PHE A 109 -1.23 19.74 -0.80
N VAL A 110 -1.09 19.86 0.53
CA VAL A 110 -0.55 18.82 1.41
C VAL A 110 -1.56 18.53 2.51
N ALA A 111 -2.13 17.34 2.43
CA ALA A 111 -3.05 16.80 3.41
C ALA A 111 -2.30 16.32 4.66
N LYS A 112 -2.40 17.01 5.80
CA LYS A 112 -1.85 16.50 7.06
C LYS A 112 -2.82 15.50 7.68
N ILE A 113 -2.54 14.21 7.54
CA ILE A 113 -3.36 13.17 8.16
C ILE A 113 -2.78 12.75 9.52
N PRO A 114 -3.63 12.51 10.53
CA PRO A 114 -3.17 11.96 11.79
C PRO A 114 -2.74 10.49 11.61
N CYS A 115 -1.62 10.15 12.23
CA CYS A 115 -1.11 8.79 12.34
C CYS A 115 -0.76 8.47 13.79
N LEU A 116 -0.79 7.19 14.11
CA LEU A 116 -0.51 6.63 15.41
C LEU A 116 0.70 5.72 15.35
N PHE A 117 1.42 5.65 16.46
CA PHE A 117 2.60 4.83 16.62
C PHE A 117 2.43 3.91 17.83
N ASP A 118 2.87 2.68 17.66
CA ASP A 118 2.97 1.66 18.69
C ASP A 118 4.48 1.49 18.92
N SER A 119 5.02 2.22 19.90
CA SER A 119 6.47 2.39 20.01
C SER A 119 7.19 1.17 20.56
N ASP A 120 6.49 0.30 21.29
CA ASP A 120 7.02 -0.91 21.91
C ASP A 120 6.48 -2.20 21.27
N GLY A 121 5.49 -2.11 20.38
CA GLY A 121 4.92 -3.24 19.65
C GLY A 121 3.91 -4.03 20.49
N ASP A 122 3.35 -3.45 21.55
CA ASP A 122 2.40 -4.10 22.46
C ASP A 122 0.96 -4.15 21.92
N GLY A 123 0.73 -3.58 20.73
CA GLY A 123 -0.57 -3.50 20.07
C GLY A 123 -1.42 -2.32 20.54
N LYS A 124 -0.86 -1.39 21.32
CA LYS A 124 -1.49 -0.13 21.70
C LYS A 124 -0.73 1.04 21.08
N PHE A 125 -1.50 2.05 20.69
CA PHE A 125 -0.95 3.29 20.19
C PHE A 125 -0.67 4.25 21.34
N ASP A 126 0.59 4.59 21.56
CA ASP A 126 1.06 5.45 22.66
C ASP A 126 1.40 6.88 22.23
N SER A 127 1.48 7.11 20.92
CA SER A 127 1.84 8.40 20.37
C SER A 127 1.18 8.67 19.02
N THR A 128 1.06 9.96 18.69
CA THR A 128 0.47 10.44 17.46
C THR A 128 1.37 11.45 16.77
N MET A 129 1.39 11.41 15.44
CA MET A 129 2.06 12.40 14.59
C MET A 129 1.14 12.77 13.43
N ARG A 130 1.53 13.77 12.65
CA ARG A 130 0.85 14.08 11.39
C ARG A 130 1.78 13.84 10.22
N VAL A 131 1.26 13.17 9.21
CA VAL A 131 1.99 12.89 7.98
C VAL A 131 1.37 13.73 6.87
N GLY A 132 2.20 14.51 6.18
CA GLY A 132 1.80 15.29 5.03
C GLY A 132 1.77 14.42 3.79
N ILE A 133 0.60 14.23 3.21
CA ILE A 133 0.45 13.54 1.94
C ILE A 133 0.41 14.57 0.85
N VAL A 134 1.36 14.46 -0.08
CA VAL A 134 1.29 15.17 -1.35
C VAL A 134 0.16 14.51 -2.14
N GLN A 135 -0.93 15.25 -2.36
CA GLN A 135 -2.05 14.72 -3.13
C GLN A 135 -1.57 14.35 -4.53
N GLY A 136 -1.85 13.12 -4.95
CA GLY A 136 -1.74 12.71 -6.33
C GLY A 136 -2.84 11.71 -6.65
N ALA A 137 -3.65 11.97 -7.68
CA ALA A 137 -4.47 10.96 -8.37
C ALA A 137 -5.29 10.00 -7.49
N GLY A 138 -5.83 10.45 -6.35
CA GLY A 138 -6.57 9.58 -5.44
C GLY A 138 -5.74 8.45 -4.81
N MET A 139 -4.41 8.59 -4.70
CA MET A 139 -3.52 7.63 -4.06
C MET A 139 -2.61 8.27 -3.02
N TYR A 140 -2.30 7.50 -1.97
CA TYR A 140 -1.17 7.73 -1.09
C TYR A 140 0.14 7.40 -1.85
N ARG A 141 0.54 8.23 -2.84
CA ARG A 141 1.68 7.95 -3.73
C ARG A 141 3.03 7.84 -3.00
N SER A 142 3.14 8.57 -1.90
CA SER A 142 4.15 8.51 -0.86
C SER A 142 3.83 9.68 0.06
N ALA A 143 3.88 9.47 1.37
CA ALA A 143 3.58 10.52 2.34
C ALA A 143 4.90 11.00 2.95
N VAL A 144 5.05 12.30 3.13
CA VAL A 144 6.22 12.87 3.80
C VAL A 144 5.83 13.09 5.26
N ILE A 145 6.61 12.57 6.19
CA ILE A 145 6.48 12.99 7.58
C ILE A 145 6.92 14.46 7.61
N VAL A 146 5.94 15.36 7.67
CA VAL A 146 6.21 16.77 7.92
C VAL A 146 6.58 16.85 9.39
N ARG A 147 7.71 17.50 9.70
CA ARG A 147 8.40 17.76 10.98
C ARG A 147 7.51 18.02 12.22
N ASP A 148 6.58 17.12 12.50
CA ASP A 148 5.68 17.09 13.65
C ASP A 148 6.20 15.95 14.52
N ASP A 149 6.93 16.30 15.59
CA ASP A 149 7.44 15.32 16.56
C ASP A 149 6.27 14.50 17.13
N PRO A 150 6.45 13.18 17.35
CA PRO A 150 5.42 12.35 17.95
C PRO A 150 4.99 12.93 19.31
N LYS A 151 3.68 13.11 19.50
CA LYS A 151 3.09 13.54 20.76
C LYS A 151 2.53 12.33 21.48
N ALA A 152 2.83 12.21 22.77
CA ALA A 152 2.23 11.16 23.60
C ALA A 152 0.70 11.28 23.64
N VAL A 153 0.03 10.15 23.62
CA VAL A 153 -1.41 10.00 23.86
C VAL A 153 -1.62 8.97 24.97
N THR A 154 -2.81 8.94 25.55
CA THR A 154 -3.20 7.79 26.38
C THR A 154 -3.19 6.53 25.51
N PRO A 155 -2.55 5.42 25.92
CA PRO A 155 -2.50 4.21 25.12
C PRO A 155 -3.88 3.73 24.66
N VAL A 156 -4.07 3.57 23.34
CA VAL A 156 -5.34 3.12 22.74
C VAL A 156 -5.14 1.82 21.98
N SER A 157 -5.97 0.82 22.26
CA SER A 157 -6.00 -0.44 21.52
C SER A 157 -6.70 -0.31 20.16
N ALA A 158 -6.36 -1.21 19.25
CA ALA A 158 -7.03 -1.34 17.98
C ALA A 158 -7.19 -2.79 17.57
N THR A 159 -8.32 -3.08 16.92
CA THR A 159 -8.64 -4.41 16.43
C THR A 159 -8.27 -4.53 14.95
N PRO A 160 -7.55 -5.59 14.53
CA PRO A 160 -7.33 -5.86 13.11
C PRO A 160 -8.66 -6.04 12.37
N VAL A 161 -8.76 -5.45 11.18
CA VAL A 161 -9.93 -5.62 10.29
C VAL A 161 -9.46 -6.09 8.92
N ASP A 162 -10.32 -6.83 8.21
CA ASP A 162 -10.03 -7.20 6.83
C ASP A 162 -10.05 -5.93 5.95
N ALA A 163 -8.96 -5.71 5.22
CA ALA A 163 -8.87 -4.58 4.32
C ALA A 163 -9.89 -4.67 3.17
N ALA A 164 -10.36 -5.87 2.84
CA ALA A 164 -11.39 -6.10 1.82
C ALA A 164 -12.78 -5.63 2.25
N ASP A 165 -13.06 -5.59 3.57
CA ASP A 165 -14.36 -5.20 4.12
C ASP A 165 -14.55 -3.67 4.16
N TYR A 166 -13.48 -2.91 3.93
CA TYR A 166 -13.51 -1.46 4.04
C TYR A 166 -13.26 -0.80 2.66
N PRO A 167 -14.02 0.24 2.27
CA PRO A 167 -13.99 0.82 0.92
C PRO A 167 -12.76 1.70 0.66
N LEU A 168 -11.57 1.24 1.06
CA LEU A 168 -10.28 1.90 0.83
C LEU A 168 -9.50 1.27 -0.33
N PHE A 169 -10.16 0.48 -1.15
CA PHE A 169 -9.51 -0.14 -2.29
C PHE A 169 -9.25 0.89 -3.38
N THR A 170 -8.06 0.84 -3.95
CA THR A 170 -7.67 1.64 -5.12
C THR A 170 -7.67 0.71 -6.33
N PRO A 171 -8.47 0.95 -7.38
CA PRO A 171 -8.50 0.05 -8.53
C PRO A 171 -7.15 0.08 -9.27
N VAL A 172 -6.65 -1.10 -9.66
CA VAL A 172 -5.58 -1.23 -10.66
C VAL A 172 -6.24 -1.34 -12.03
N ARG A 173 -6.05 -0.32 -12.85
CA ARG A 173 -6.67 -0.20 -14.17
C ARG A 173 -5.62 -0.41 -15.24
N ILE A 174 -5.68 -1.57 -15.91
CA ILE A 174 -4.92 -1.80 -17.13
C ILE A 174 -5.78 -1.26 -18.27
N VAL A 175 -5.32 -0.20 -18.92
CA VAL A 175 -6.04 0.49 -19.99
C VAL A 175 -5.37 0.21 -21.32
N PHE A 176 -6.13 -0.27 -22.29
CA PHE A 176 -5.64 -0.46 -23.64
C PHE A 176 -5.52 0.91 -24.34
N THR A 177 -4.32 1.28 -24.77
CA THR A 177 -4.04 2.61 -25.35
C THR A 177 -3.88 2.61 -26.87
N GLY A 178 -3.72 1.43 -27.46
CA GLY A 178 -3.64 1.26 -28.90
C GLY A 178 -3.02 -0.08 -29.29
N GLY A 179 -3.19 -0.47 -30.54
CA GLY A 179 -2.70 -1.73 -31.09
C GLY A 179 -3.10 -1.86 -32.55
N GLY A 180 -2.59 -2.91 -33.19
CA GLY A 180 -2.71 -3.18 -34.62
C GLY A 180 -2.49 -4.66 -34.88
N SER A 181 -2.21 -5.02 -36.13
CA SER A 181 -2.13 -6.42 -36.58
C SER A 181 -1.05 -7.26 -35.91
N ASP A 182 -0.04 -6.63 -35.31
CA ASP A 182 1.09 -7.32 -34.69
C ASP A 182 1.53 -6.69 -33.36
N ASN A 183 0.78 -5.73 -32.83
CA ASN A 183 1.17 -5.02 -31.61
C ASN A 183 -0.02 -4.65 -30.71
N ALA A 184 0.28 -4.47 -29.42
CA ALA A 184 -0.67 -4.00 -28.42
C ALA A 184 0.06 -3.13 -27.39
N SER A 185 -0.60 -2.07 -26.91
CA SER A 185 -0.07 -1.11 -25.95
C SER A 185 -1.06 -0.90 -24.80
N PHE A 186 -0.54 -0.92 -23.59
CA PHE A 186 -1.28 -0.78 -22.35
C PHE A 186 -0.66 0.29 -21.46
N VAL A 187 -1.48 0.91 -20.63
CA VAL A 187 -1.03 1.78 -19.54
C VAL A 187 -1.64 1.26 -18.25
N VAL A 188 -0.81 1.14 -17.22
CA VAL A 188 -1.25 0.78 -15.88
C VAL A 188 -1.56 2.05 -15.09
N MET A 189 -2.82 2.22 -14.71
CA MET A 189 -3.27 3.31 -13.86
C MET A 189 -3.61 2.77 -12.48
N LEU A 190 -3.30 3.54 -11.45
CA LEU A 190 -3.71 3.29 -10.09
C LEU A 190 -4.52 4.52 -9.63
N GLY A 191 -5.72 4.30 -9.09
CA GLY A 191 -6.57 5.38 -8.56
C GLY A 191 -7.63 5.89 -9.51
N ASP A 192 -8.04 7.15 -9.30
CA ASP A 192 -9.15 7.76 -10.02
C ASP A 192 -8.79 8.08 -11.49
N ARG A 193 -9.80 8.41 -12.29
CA ARG A 193 -9.68 8.59 -13.75
C ARG A 193 -8.80 9.77 -14.17
N THR A 194 -8.31 10.57 -13.23
CA THR A 194 -7.81 11.93 -13.50
C THR A 194 -6.32 11.99 -13.82
N THR A 195 -5.54 10.92 -13.60
CA THR A 195 -4.08 10.98 -13.77
C THR A 195 -3.52 9.87 -14.65
N ILE A 196 -3.04 10.26 -15.85
CA ILE A 196 -2.38 9.39 -16.82
C ILE A 196 -0.87 9.32 -16.52
N ASN A 197 -0.51 9.01 -15.27
CA ASN A 197 0.88 8.70 -14.92
C ASN A 197 0.94 7.21 -14.62
N GLY A 198 1.28 6.44 -15.65
CA GLY A 198 1.30 4.98 -15.61
C GLY A 198 2.40 4.41 -16.49
N THR A 199 2.95 3.27 -16.09
CA THR A 199 3.95 2.57 -16.90
C THR A 199 3.30 2.06 -18.18
N GLN A 200 3.88 2.44 -19.32
CA GLN A 200 3.43 1.94 -20.61
C GLN A 200 4.07 0.57 -20.86
N VAL A 201 3.23 -0.43 -21.15
CA VAL A 201 3.67 -1.77 -21.54
C VAL A 201 3.29 -2.00 -22.98
N ARG A 202 4.22 -2.51 -23.79
CA ARG A 202 3.99 -2.84 -25.20
C ARG A 202 4.31 -4.29 -25.46
N GLY A 203 3.43 -4.95 -26.19
CA GLY A 203 3.65 -6.28 -26.75
C GLY A 203 3.68 -6.24 -28.26
N LYS A 204 4.46 -7.14 -28.86
CA LYS A 204 4.52 -7.34 -30.30
C LYS A 204 4.62 -8.83 -30.62
N GLY A 205 3.88 -9.30 -31.62
CA GLY A 205 3.92 -10.69 -32.06
C GLY A 205 2.82 -11.03 -33.07
N SER A 206 2.91 -12.21 -33.66
CA SER A 206 1.81 -12.80 -34.45
C SER A 206 0.74 -13.33 -33.53
N PHE A 207 -0.54 -13.09 -33.85
CA PHE A 207 -1.65 -13.59 -33.03
C PHE A 207 -1.74 -15.13 -33.03
N PRO A 208 -2.11 -15.75 -31.89
CA PRO A 208 -2.17 -15.14 -30.57
C PRO A 208 -0.77 -14.93 -29.97
N PHE A 209 -0.56 -13.80 -29.27
CA PHE A 209 0.69 -13.55 -28.53
C PHE A 209 0.40 -13.03 -27.13
N ASP A 210 1.37 -13.17 -26.22
CA ASP A 210 1.22 -12.76 -24.83
C ASP A 210 1.92 -11.44 -24.53
N VAL A 211 1.34 -10.71 -23.57
CA VAL A 211 1.89 -9.49 -22.98
C VAL A 211 1.80 -9.61 -21.47
N GLU A 212 2.88 -9.32 -20.77
CA GLU A 212 2.91 -9.32 -19.32
C GLU A 212 2.79 -7.89 -18.77
N VAL A 213 1.79 -7.65 -17.91
CA VAL A 213 1.51 -6.33 -17.32
C VAL A 213 1.35 -6.51 -15.81
N LEU A 214 2.27 -5.95 -15.00
CA LEU A 214 2.31 -6.17 -13.54
C LEU A 214 2.28 -7.65 -13.13
N GLY A 215 2.90 -8.55 -13.89
CA GLY A 215 2.86 -10.00 -13.64
C GLY A 215 1.59 -10.72 -14.13
N ALA A 216 0.52 -9.99 -14.48
CA ALA A 216 -0.61 -10.55 -15.19
C ALA A 216 -0.21 -10.92 -16.62
N ARG A 217 -0.69 -12.06 -17.12
CA ARG A 217 -0.46 -12.52 -18.50
C ARG A 217 -1.73 -12.28 -19.30
N LEU A 218 -1.64 -11.38 -20.27
CA LEU A 218 -2.71 -11.06 -21.22
C LEU A 218 -2.38 -11.71 -22.56
N THR A 219 -3.24 -12.57 -23.08
CA THR A 219 -3.11 -13.12 -24.43
C THR A 219 -3.90 -12.26 -25.40
N ILE A 220 -3.23 -11.64 -26.36
CA ILE A 220 -3.89 -10.93 -27.46
C ILE A 220 -4.28 -11.94 -28.51
N LEU A 221 -5.58 -12.06 -28.77
CA LEU A 221 -6.16 -13.08 -29.63
C LEU A 221 -6.26 -12.64 -31.09
N GLY A 222 -6.42 -11.34 -31.32
CA GLY A 222 -6.57 -10.79 -32.66
C GLY A 222 -6.95 -9.32 -32.66
N TYR A 223 -6.85 -8.72 -33.84
CA TYR A 223 -7.27 -7.34 -34.11
C TYR A 223 -8.16 -7.30 -35.35
N GLU A 224 -9.39 -6.85 -35.18
CA GLU A 224 -10.36 -6.72 -36.27
C GLU A 224 -11.14 -5.42 -36.13
N LYS A 225 -11.26 -4.65 -37.23
CA LYS A 225 -12.11 -3.45 -37.31
C LYS A 225 -11.90 -2.45 -36.17
N GLY A 226 -10.65 -2.24 -35.75
CA GLY A 226 -10.34 -1.31 -34.65
C GLY A 226 -10.58 -1.86 -33.24
N VAL A 227 -10.90 -3.14 -33.11
CA VAL A 227 -11.15 -3.83 -31.85
C VAL A 227 -10.07 -4.88 -31.62
N THR A 228 -9.43 -4.82 -30.46
CA THR A 228 -8.47 -5.84 -30.01
C THR A 228 -9.21 -6.84 -29.14
N ARG A 229 -9.13 -8.12 -29.48
CA ARG A 229 -9.59 -9.21 -28.61
C ARG A 229 -8.44 -9.66 -27.74
N LEU A 230 -8.69 -9.78 -26.44
CA LEU A 230 -7.72 -10.27 -25.48
C LEU A 230 -8.38 -11.24 -24.50
N ARG A 231 -7.55 -12.08 -23.88
CA ARG A 231 -7.93 -12.97 -22.79
C ARG A 231 -6.96 -12.79 -21.63
N ILE A 232 -7.48 -12.80 -20.40
CA ILE A 232 -6.63 -12.82 -19.21
C ILE A 232 -6.21 -14.27 -18.94
N ALA A 233 -5.01 -14.64 -19.39
CA ALA A 233 -4.48 -15.99 -19.16
C ALA A 233 -4.06 -16.20 -17.70
N ARG A 234 -3.59 -15.13 -17.04
CA ARG A 234 -3.24 -15.13 -15.62
C ARG A 234 -3.52 -13.74 -15.04
N PRO A 235 -4.24 -13.61 -13.91
CA PRO A 235 -4.51 -12.33 -13.27
C PRO A 235 -3.24 -11.76 -12.62
N VAL A 236 -3.32 -10.51 -12.14
CA VAL A 236 -2.23 -9.90 -11.38
C VAL A 236 -2.01 -10.71 -10.09
N PRO A 237 -0.78 -11.17 -9.79
CA PRO A 237 -0.52 -11.93 -8.58
C PRO A 237 -0.68 -11.06 -7.32
N GLY A 238 -1.08 -11.69 -6.22
CA GLY A 238 -1.12 -11.02 -4.92
C GLY A 238 0.28 -10.88 -4.36
N GLN A 239 0.80 -9.66 -4.34
CA GLN A 239 2.11 -9.35 -3.76
C GLN A 239 2.12 -7.95 -3.13
N PRO A 240 2.95 -7.72 -2.10
CA PRO A 240 3.19 -6.38 -1.58
C PRO A 240 3.81 -5.51 -2.68
N PHE A 241 3.39 -4.26 -2.78
CA PHE A 241 4.10 -3.29 -3.59
C PHE A 241 4.33 -2.01 -2.80
N LEU A 242 5.50 -1.42 -3.01
CA LEU A 242 5.81 -0.08 -2.54
C LEU A 242 5.64 0.88 -3.71
N LEU A 243 4.87 1.94 -3.52
CA LEU A 243 4.93 3.08 -4.43
C LEU A 243 6.25 3.81 -4.12
N SER A 244 7.34 3.40 -4.77
CA SER A 244 8.49 4.29 -4.92
C SER A 244 8.09 5.48 -5.80
N ASN A 245 8.80 6.60 -5.69
CA ASN A 245 8.65 7.82 -6.52
C ASN A 245 9.01 7.56 -8.00
N GLY A 246 8.37 6.58 -8.61
CA GLY A 246 8.80 5.91 -9.82
C GLY A 246 8.41 4.44 -9.70
N LEU A 247 7.20 4.11 -10.15
CA LEU A 247 7.07 2.99 -11.07
C LEU A 247 8.02 3.31 -12.24
N MET A 248 9.26 2.84 -12.15
CA MET A 248 10.14 2.69 -13.30
C MET A 248 9.70 1.46 -14.08
#